data_AF-A0A9E2YML2-F1
#
_entry.id   AF-A0A9E2YML2-F1
#
_cell.length_a   1.000
_cell.length_b   1.000
_cell.length_c   1.000
_cell.angle_alpha   90.00
_cell.angle_beta   90.00
_cell.angle_gamma   90.00
#
_symmetry.space_group_name_H-M   'P 1'
#
loop_
_entity.id
_entity.type
_entity.pdbx_description
1 polymer ?
#
loop_
_entity_poly.entity_id
_entity_poly.type
_entity_poly.pdbx_seq_one_letter_code
_entity_poly.pdbx_strand_id
1 'polypeptide(L)'
;DQWVPPDVPRPLPEGWYGHLHNIYLQYAAERGIPTMLMMMWLIGKVLYDFVRGLRVVAPGVQFVLYGAIASIIAILAEGFLEYNLGDSEVLTLFLSVIAFGYVALEARDVAVPGT
;
A
#
# COMPACT_ATOMS: atom_id res chain seq x y z
N ASP A 1 -17.16 -0.31 -27.23
CA ASP A 1 -17.25 -0.85 -28.60
C ASP A 1 -16.32 -0.18 -29.61
N GLN A 2 -16.10 1.13 -29.55
CA GLN A 2 -15.23 1.86 -30.49
C GLN A 2 -13.72 1.54 -30.37
N TRP A 3 -13.30 0.81 -29.34
CA TRP A 3 -11.89 0.50 -29.03
C TRP A 3 -11.53 -0.97 -29.24
N VAL A 4 -12.44 -1.77 -29.79
CA VAL A 4 -12.20 -3.17 -30.13
C VAL A 4 -11.69 -3.24 -31.57
N PRO A 5 -10.50 -3.78 -31.84
CA PRO A 5 -9.99 -3.92 -33.20
C PRO A 5 -10.96 -4.68 -34.12
N PRO A 6 -11.03 -4.34 -35.43
CA PRO A 6 -12.02 -4.91 -36.35
C PRO A 6 -11.88 -6.43 -36.57
N ASP A 7 -10.70 -6.97 -36.32
CA ASP A 7 -10.32 -8.36 -36.49
C ASP A 7 -10.67 -9.24 -35.28
N VAL A 8 -11.18 -8.67 -34.18
CA VAL A 8 -11.59 -9.44 -32.99
C VAL A 8 -12.94 -10.13 -33.23
N PRO A 9 -13.01 -11.49 -33.16
CA PRO A 9 -14.24 -12.23 -33.33
C PRO A 9 -15.28 -11.85 -32.26
N ARG A 10 -16.56 -11.76 -32.67
CA ARG A 10 -17.70 -11.49 -31.78
C ARG A 10 -18.59 -12.73 -31.63
N PRO A 11 -19.28 -12.92 -30.49
CA PRO A 11 -19.31 -12.03 -29.32
C PRO A 11 -17.98 -12.04 -28.56
N LEU A 12 -17.65 -10.92 -27.92
CA LEU A 12 -16.55 -10.92 -26.97
C LEU A 12 -16.86 -11.97 -25.88
N PRO A 13 -15.85 -12.67 -25.34
CA PRO A 13 -16.06 -13.52 -24.18
C PRO A 13 -16.74 -12.71 -23.07
N GLU A 14 -17.62 -13.35 -22.30
CA GLU A 14 -18.16 -12.73 -21.09
C GLU A 14 -17.03 -12.56 -20.05
N GLY A 15 -16.33 -11.43 -20.14
CA GLY A 15 -15.34 -11.01 -19.16
C GLY A 15 -16.04 -10.30 -18.01
N TRP A 16 -16.12 -10.96 -16.85
CA TRP A 16 -16.55 -10.29 -15.62
C TRP A 16 -15.37 -9.53 -15.02
N TYR A 17 -15.31 -8.22 -15.26
CA TYR A 17 -14.30 -7.31 -14.69
C TYR A 17 -14.71 -6.76 -13.31
N GLY A 18 -15.51 -7.50 -12.55
CA GLY A 18 -15.86 -7.09 -11.19
C GLY A 18 -14.72 -7.41 -10.21
N HIS A 19 -14.36 -6.44 -9.38
CA HIS A 19 -13.54 -6.66 -8.20
C HIS A 19 -14.45 -6.65 -6.97
N LEU A 20 -14.01 -7.34 -5.92
CA LEU A 20 -14.60 -7.21 -4.60
C LEU A 20 -14.25 -5.83 -4.07
N HIS A 21 -15.24 -5.14 -3.50
CA HIS A 21 -15.09 -3.89 -2.77
C HIS A 21 -14.43 -4.12 -1.40
N ASN A 22 -13.35 -4.90 -1.37
CA ASN A 22 -12.63 -5.30 -0.19
C ASN A 22 -11.28 -5.91 -0.57
N ILE A 23 -10.19 -5.23 -0.25
CA ILE A 23 -8.83 -5.68 -0.59
C ILE A 23 -8.51 -7.07 -0.01
N TYR A 24 -8.97 -7.36 1.20
CA TYR A 24 -8.64 -8.60 1.91
C TYR A 24 -9.30 -9.80 1.22
N LEU A 25 -10.58 -9.68 0.87
CA LEU A 25 -11.30 -10.71 0.13
C LEU A 25 -10.76 -10.82 -1.30
N GLN A 26 -10.47 -9.70 -1.97
CA GLN A 26 -9.92 -9.71 -3.33
C GLN A 26 -8.58 -10.47 -3.39
N TYR A 27 -7.63 -10.12 -2.52
CA TYR A 27 -6.32 -10.79 -2.49
C TYR A 27 -6.43 -12.27 -2.10
N ALA A 28 -7.30 -12.60 -1.13
CA ALA A 28 -7.49 -13.99 -0.73
C ALA A 28 -8.13 -14.84 -1.84
N ALA A 29 -9.08 -14.28 -2.59
CA ALA A 29 -9.77 -14.96 -3.69
C ALA A 29 -8.86 -15.14 -4.93
N GLU A 30 -8.12 -14.11 -5.33
CA GLU A 30 -7.30 -14.16 -6.55
C GLU A 30 -5.95 -14.86 -6.36
N ARG A 31 -5.33 -14.71 -5.18
CA ARG A 31 -3.94 -15.14 -4.92
C ARG A 31 -3.80 -16.10 -3.73
N GLY A 32 -4.90 -16.44 -3.06
CA GLY A 32 -4.94 -17.33 -1.91
C GLY A 32 -4.69 -16.62 -0.57
N ILE A 33 -5.18 -17.24 0.50
CA ILE A 33 -5.02 -16.77 1.88
C ILE A 33 -3.54 -16.50 2.25
N PRO A 34 -2.56 -17.34 1.88
CA PRO A 34 -1.16 -17.08 2.23
C PRO A 34 -0.62 -15.76 1.68
N THR A 35 -0.96 -15.43 0.43
CA THR A 35 -0.53 -14.16 -0.19
C THR A 35 -1.14 -12.96 0.52
N MET A 36 -2.44 -13.03 0.84
CA MET A 36 -3.12 -11.99 1.60
C MET A 36 -2.47 -11.79 2.98
N LEU A 37 -2.16 -12.87 3.70
CA LEU A 37 -1.50 -12.79 5.00
C LEU A 37 -0.09 -12.18 4.91
N MET A 38 0.67 -12.51 3.86
CA MET A 38 1.99 -11.91 3.64
C MET A 38 1.91 -10.41 3.33
N MET A 39 0.91 -9.98 2.56
CA MET A 39 0.62 -8.56 2.33
C MET A 39 0.32 -7.85 3.66
N MET A 40 -0.55 -8.43 4.49
CA MET A 40 -0.89 -7.89 5.81
C MET A 40 0.31 -7.82 6.74
N TRP A 41 1.14 -8.86 6.73
CA TRP A 41 2.38 -8.88 7.50
C TRP A 41 3.33 -7.78 7.05
N LEU A 42 3.52 -7.58 5.74
CA LEU A 42 4.41 -6.56 5.21
C LEU A 42 3.93 -5.15 5.63
N ILE A 43 2.67 -4.82 5.41
CA ILE A 43 2.10 -3.53 5.81
C ILE A 43 2.18 -3.35 7.34
N GLY A 44 1.87 -4.39 8.10
CA GLY A 44 1.98 -4.39 9.56
C GLY A 44 3.42 -4.18 10.05
N LYS A 45 4.40 -4.74 9.35
CA LYS A 45 5.82 -4.56 9.66
C LYS A 45 6.27 -3.12 9.40
N VAL A 46 5.85 -2.52 8.28
CA VAL A 46 6.11 -1.11 7.98
C VAL A 46 5.52 -0.20 9.05
N LEU A 47 4.25 -0.42 9.41
CA LEU A 47 3.57 0.32 10.48
C LEU A 47 4.34 0.20 11.81
N TYR A 48 4.74 -1.01 12.17
CA TYR A 48 5.52 -1.27 13.37
C TYR A 48 6.86 -0.52 13.38
N ASP A 49 7.56 -0.50 12.25
CA ASP A 49 8.84 0.22 12.11
C ASP A 49 8.66 1.72 12.31
N PHE A 50 7.64 2.31 11.70
CA PHE A 50 7.36 3.74 11.84
C PHE A 50 6.95 4.10 13.28
N VAL A 51 6.10 3.30 13.92
CA VAL A 51 5.69 3.51 15.32
C VAL A 51 6.88 3.42 16.26
N ARG A 52 7.80 2.47 16.07
CA ARG A 52 9.05 2.42 16.83
C ARG A 52 9.97 3.59 16.52
N GLY A 53 10.04 3.97 15.25
CA GLY A 53 10.80 5.10 14.73
C GLY A 53 10.49 6.42 15.44
N LEU A 54 9.22 6.68 15.76
CA LEU A 54 8.79 7.92 16.44
C LEU A 54 9.56 8.22 17.73
N ARG A 55 10.06 7.20 18.42
CA ARG A 55 10.83 7.36 19.67
C ARG A 55 12.30 7.70 19.46
N VAL A 56 12.83 7.48 18.25
CA VAL A 56 14.27 7.53 17.96
C VAL A 56 14.65 8.52 16.86
N VAL A 57 13.69 8.98 16.04
CA VAL A 57 13.97 9.99 15.02
C VAL A 57 14.22 11.38 15.62
N ALA A 58 14.99 12.19 14.89
CA ALA A 58 15.29 13.56 15.29
C ALA A 58 14.00 14.39 15.51
N PRO A 59 14.02 15.33 16.48
CA PRO A 59 12.92 16.27 16.67
C PRO A 59 12.59 17.00 15.35
N GLY A 60 11.30 17.08 15.02
CA GLY A 60 10.85 17.72 13.79
C GLY A 60 10.79 16.83 12.55
N VAL A 61 11.36 15.61 12.55
CA VAL A 61 11.16 14.63 11.45
C VAL A 61 9.94 13.75 11.69
N GLN A 62 9.46 13.68 12.94
CA GLN A 62 8.33 12.86 13.38
C GLN A 62 7.06 13.07 12.56
N PHE A 63 6.82 14.26 12.01
CA PHE A 63 5.63 14.53 11.19
C PHE A 63 5.56 13.63 9.95
N VAL A 64 6.70 13.28 9.34
CA VAL A 64 6.76 12.38 8.19
C VAL A 64 6.27 10.99 8.59
N LEU A 65 6.73 10.49 9.74
CA LEU A 65 6.28 9.20 10.26
C LEU A 65 4.81 9.22 10.67
N TYR A 66 4.34 10.29 11.32
CA TYR A 66 2.91 10.43 11.64
C TYR A 66 2.05 10.43 10.39
N GLY A 67 2.46 11.16 9.35
CA GLY A 67 1.79 11.16 8.05
C GLY A 67 1.76 9.78 7.42
N ALA A 68 2.90 9.06 7.40
CA ALA A 68 2.97 7.72 6.84
C ALA A 68 2.11 6.71 7.61
N ILE A 69 2.11 6.77 8.94
CA ILE A 69 1.26 5.94 9.81
C ILE A 69 -0.22 6.22 9.51
N ALA A 70 -0.62 7.50 9.44
CA ALA A 70 -1.98 7.88 9.12
C ALA A 70 -2.42 7.37 7.75
N SER A 71 -1.57 7.48 6.73
CA SER A 71 -1.84 6.95 5.38
C SER A 71 -1.99 5.43 5.38
N ILE A 72 -1.15 4.68 6.12
CA ILE A 72 -1.30 3.22 6.25
C ILE A 72 -2.63 2.86 6.89
N ILE A 73 -3.01 3.54 7.98
CA ILE A 73 -4.28 3.28 8.66
C ILE A 73 -5.46 3.60 7.71
N ALA A 74 -5.38 4.70 6.97
CA ALA A 74 -6.41 5.07 6.00
C ALA A 74 -6.57 4.01 4.89
N ILE A 75 -5.47 3.55 4.29
CA ILE A 75 -5.48 2.50 3.25
C ILE A 75 -6.06 1.19 3.78
N LEU A 76 -5.69 0.78 4.99
CA LEU A 76 -6.23 -0.44 5.60
C LEU A 76 -7.72 -0.30 5.95
N ALA A 77 -8.13 0.85 6.48
CA ALA A 77 -9.54 1.10 6.82
C ALA A 77 -10.43 1.15 5.58
N GLU A 78 -10.02 1.88 4.55
CA GLU A 78 -10.75 1.97 3.28
C GLU A 78 -10.71 0.65 2.51
N GLY A 79 -9.65 -0.16 2.67
CA GLY A 79 -9.55 -1.50 2.10
C GLY A 79 -10.66 -2.47 2.54
N PHE A 80 -11.44 -2.16 3.59
CA PHE A 80 -12.64 -2.94 3.92
C PHE A 80 -13.83 -2.67 2.97
N LEU A 81 -13.83 -1.50 2.33
CA LEU A 81 -14.93 -0.96 1.53
C LEU A 81 -14.60 -0.85 0.05
N GLU A 82 -13.32 -0.86 -0.33
CA GLU A 82 -12.88 -0.72 -1.71
C GLU A 82 -11.62 -1.56 -2.01
N TYR A 83 -11.39 -1.81 -3.30
CA TYR A 83 -10.15 -2.41 -3.79
C TYR A 83 -9.09 -1.34 -4.12
N ASN A 84 -8.75 -0.53 -3.12
CA ASN A 84 -7.93 0.67 -3.28
C ASN A 84 -6.52 0.42 -3.83
N LEU A 85 -5.82 -0.63 -3.40
CA LEU A 85 -4.50 -1.00 -3.94
C LEU A 85 -4.58 -1.72 -5.30
N GLY A 86 -5.79 -1.90 -5.84
CA GLY A 86 -6.00 -2.28 -7.23
C GLY A 86 -5.80 -1.13 -8.21
N ASP A 87 -5.91 0.10 -7.72
CA ASP A 87 -5.67 1.32 -8.48
C ASP A 87 -4.18 1.69 -8.46
N SER A 88 -3.61 1.94 -9.63
CA SER A 88 -2.17 2.19 -9.77
C SER A 88 -1.77 3.53 -9.18
N GLU A 89 -2.66 4.51 -9.23
CA GLU A 89 -2.48 5.85 -8.68
C GLU A 89 -2.36 5.79 -7.16
N VAL A 90 -3.30 5.10 -6.51
CA VAL A 90 -3.33 4.93 -5.05
C VAL A 90 -2.13 4.09 -4.59
N LEU A 91 -1.84 2.99 -5.28
CA LEU A 91 -0.69 2.14 -4.96
C LEU A 91 0.63 2.91 -5.05
N THR A 92 0.83 3.71 -6.09
CA THR A 92 2.06 4.49 -6.29
C THR A 92 2.25 5.53 -5.18
N LEU A 93 1.17 6.24 -4.81
CA LEU A 93 1.19 7.18 -3.71
C LEU A 93 1.49 6.49 -2.38
N PHE A 94 0.86 5.34 -2.13
CA PHE A 94 1.09 4.55 -0.92
C PHE A 94 2.54 4.11 -0.78
N LEU A 95 3.13 3.54 -1.83
CA LEU A 95 4.53 3.12 -1.85
C LEU A 95 5.49 4.31 -1.68
N SER A 96 5.17 5.46 -2.29
CA SER A 96 5.96 6.69 -2.14
C SER A 96 5.96 7.18 -0.69
N VAL A 97 4.81 7.16 -0.02
CA VAL A 97 4.69 7.52 1.41
C VAL A 97 5.48 6.57 2.30
N ILE A 98 5.45 5.26 2.01
CA ILE A 98 6.27 4.28 2.73
C ILE A 98 7.77 4.58 2.53
N ALA A 99 8.19 4.87 1.29
CA ALA A 99 9.57 5.20 0.99
C ALA A 99 10.03 6.46 1.76
N PHE A 100 9.21 7.52 1.79
CA PHE A 100 9.51 8.72 2.58
C PHE A 100 9.62 8.42 4.07
N GLY A 101 8.77 7.55 4.61
CA GLY A 101 8.87 7.09 6.00
C GLY A 101 10.19 6.39 6.29
N TYR A 102 10.66 5.50 5.41
CA TYR A 102 11.94 4.83 5.57
C TYR A 102 13.14 5.77 5.42
N VAL A 103 13.11 6.71 4.47
CA VAL A 103 14.15 7.76 4.36
C VAL A 103 14.21 8.61 5.63
N ALA A 104 13.06 8.93 6.22
CA ALA A 104 12.99 9.65 7.50
C ALA A 104 13.58 8.84 8.67
N LEU A 105 13.46 7.50 8.64
CA LEU A 105 14.13 6.62 9.61
C LEU A 105 15.65 6.60 9.41
N GLU A 106 16.13 6.56 8.17
CA GLU A 106 17.57 6.56 7.86
C GLU A 106 18.25 7.92 8.15
N ALA A 107 17.51 9.03 8.04
CA ALA A 107 18.03 10.36 8.42
C ALA A 107 18.51 10.42 9.88
N ARG A 108 18.00 9.54 10.76
CA ARG A 108 18.55 9.28 12.10
C ARG A 108 20.03 8.90 12.05
N ASP A 109 20.37 7.96 11.18
CA ASP A 109 21.69 7.32 11.14
C ASP A 109 22.76 8.26 10.57
N VAL A 110 22.35 9.23 9.73
CA VAL A 110 23.24 10.28 9.22
C VAL A 110 23.46 11.41 10.24
N ALA A 111 22.46 11.71 11.06
CA ALA A 111 22.54 12.73 12.11
C ALA A 111 23.36 12.29 13.34
N VAL A 112 23.75 11.01 13.42
CA VAL A 112 24.66 10.48 14.45
C VAL A 112 25.98 10.01 13.80
N PRO A 113 26.88 10.91 13.37
CA PRO A 113 28.25 10.51 13.08
C PRO A 113 29.02 10.37 14.40
N GLY A 114 29.26 9.12 14.82
CA GLY A 114 30.26 8.79 15.84
C GLY A 114 29.76 8.80 17.29
N THR A 115 29.41 7.61 17.77
CA THR A 115 29.79 7.15 19.12
C THR A 115 30.53 5.84 18.97
#